data_AF-A0A536T726-F1
#
_entry.id   AF-A0A536T726-F1
#
_cell.length_a   1.000
_cell.length_b   1.000
_cell.length_c   1.000
_cell.angle_alpha   90.00
_cell.angle_beta   90.00
_cell.angle_gamma   90.00
#
_symmetry.space_group_name_H-M   'P 1'
#
loop_
_entity.id
_entity.type
_entity.pdbx_description
1 polymer ?
#
loop_
_entity_poly.entity_id
_entity_poly.type
_entity_poly.pdbx_seq_one_letter_code
_entity_poly.pdbx_strand_id
1 'polypeptide(L)'
;MPIDWTNPLPSLWSKENAEVPGKGDRAMRVALIHNPKAGDEGQPDGEDLLELIRAAGHEATAHSSKDDYLAALLEEAPDLVAIAGGDGTVAKVVKIMLGRDIPLAALPIGTANNISRTLGIADIALEKQIHGWSAWHSVAFNVGLARGPWGASHFLEAVGAGLLAWSIPKAESSAMLAQIDNVPKKIAYARKMLEDRLKSFPAVAFTATLDGKDISGEYLLIEAMNTRLVGPNLELAPESDPGDGILDIVVIPESKRDELRAHLARGKAGRQHPPKLPTHRGRELVIEWSGCDLHFDDDVWPGDQPVASESKTIDVKLEEQSVQFLTPP
;
A
#
# COMPACT_ATOMS: atom_id res chain seq x y z
N MET A 1 23.98 -2.74 -13.11
CA MET A 1 24.34 -1.37 -12.65
C MET A 1 23.15 -0.82 -11.89
N PRO A 2 23.31 -0.18 -10.73
CA PRO A 2 22.17 0.43 -10.04
C PRO A 2 21.67 1.61 -10.88
N ILE A 3 20.36 1.68 -11.10
CA ILE A 3 19.69 2.77 -11.82
C ILE A 3 19.70 4.00 -10.93
N ASP A 4 20.14 5.13 -11.47
CA ASP A 4 20.08 6.45 -10.84
C ASP A 4 18.67 7.03 -11.02
N TRP A 5 17.95 7.14 -9.91
CA TRP A 5 16.53 7.53 -9.85
C TRP A 5 16.31 9.05 -9.79
N THR A 6 17.36 9.87 -9.93
CA THR A 6 17.27 11.32 -9.76
C THR A 6 16.87 12.09 -11.01
N ASN A 7 16.71 11.42 -12.16
CA ASN A 7 16.48 12.10 -13.43
C ASN A 7 15.20 11.58 -14.13
N PRO A 8 14.12 12.38 -14.25
CA PRO A 8 12.96 11.98 -15.03
C PRO A 8 13.34 11.82 -16.50
N LEU A 9 13.01 10.66 -17.09
CA LEU A 9 13.23 10.39 -18.51
C LEU A 9 12.39 11.36 -19.37
N PRO A 10 12.88 11.79 -20.55
CA PRO A 10 12.17 12.76 -21.38
C PRO A 10 10.77 12.27 -21.78
N SER A 11 9.76 13.09 -21.55
CA SER A 11 8.39 12.83 -21.99
C SER A 11 8.33 12.83 -23.52
N LEU A 12 8.27 11.66 -24.14
CA LEU A 12 8.11 11.51 -25.60
C LEU A 12 6.63 11.56 -26.04
N TRP A 13 5.71 12.00 -25.19
CA TRP A 13 4.28 12.01 -25.46
C TRP A 13 3.75 13.43 -25.51
N SER A 14 3.33 13.87 -26.70
CA SER A 14 2.66 15.14 -26.95
C SER A 14 1.29 15.17 -26.27
N LYS A 15 0.99 16.30 -25.61
CA LYS A 15 -0.24 16.61 -24.85
C LYS A 15 -1.52 16.74 -25.71
N GLU A 16 -1.70 15.94 -26.75
CA GLU A 16 -2.91 16.03 -27.59
C GLU A 16 -3.82 14.81 -27.40
N ASN A 17 -5.01 15.10 -26.87
CA ASN A 17 -6.22 14.27 -26.76
C ASN A 17 -6.22 13.14 -25.71
N ALA A 18 -6.41 13.51 -24.44
CA ALA A 18 -7.06 12.64 -23.46
C ALA A 18 -8.58 12.68 -23.67
N GLU A 19 -9.07 12.05 -24.75
CA GLU A 19 -10.45 11.57 -24.79
C GLU A 19 -10.48 10.18 -24.17
N VAL A 20 -11.13 10.05 -23.02
CA VAL A 20 -11.42 8.75 -22.39
C VAL A 20 -12.32 7.96 -23.37
N PRO A 21 -11.90 6.78 -23.87
CA PRO A 21 -12.71 6.03 -24.83
C PRO A 21 -14.06 5.62 -24.24
N GLY A 22 -15.11 5.70 -25.05
CA GLY A 22 -16.51 5.61 -24.64
C GLY A 22 -16.95 4.33 -23.92
N LYS A 23 -17.91 4.53 -23.00
CA LYS A 23 -18.76 3.52 -22.33
C LYS A 23 -19.33 2.50 -23.33
N GLY A 24 -18.91 1.23 -23.22
CA GLY A 24 -19.60 0.07 -23.80
C GLY A 24 -18.67 -0.99 -24.40
N ASP A 25 -18.72 -2.21 -23.85
CA ASP A 25 -18.41 -3.51 -24.50
C ASP A 25 -17.12 -3.64 -25.36
N ARG A 26 -16.13 -2.77 -25.19
CA ARG A 26 -14.88 -2.88 -25.93
C ARG A 26 -13.94 -3.87 -25.24
N ALA A 27 -13.46 -4.85 -26.01
CA ALA A 27 -12.34 -5.69 -25.63
C ALA A 27 -11.09 -4.83 -25.32
N MET A 28 -10.52 -5.00 -24.13
CA MET A 28 -9.28 -4.32 -23.73
C MET A 28 -8.08 -5.22 -23.96
N ARG A 29 -6.92 -4.61 -24.24
CA ARG A 29 -5.62 -5.27 -24.16
C ARG A 29 -5.09 -5.16 -22.74
N VAL A 30 -5.02 -6.29 -22.04
CA VAL A 30 -4.66 -6.37 -20.62
C VAL A 30 -3.27 -6.95 -20.47
N ALA A 31 -2.36 -6.21 -19.84
CA ALA A 31 -1.11 -6.78 -19.35
C ALA A 31 -1.29 -7.25 -17.90
N LEU A 32 -1.25 -8.56 -17.68
CA LEU A 32 -1.34 -9.17 -16.36
C LEU A 32 0.04 -9.28 -15.72
N ILE A 33 0.27 -8.60 -14.61
CA ILE A 33 1.43 -8.80 -13.74
C ILE A 33 1.03 -9.72 -12.60
N HIS A 34 1.56 -10.95 -12.58
CA HIS A 34 1.21 -11.96 -11.60
C HIS A 34 2.38 -12.33 -10.69
N ASN A 35 2.14 -12.39 -9.38
CA ASN A 35 3.09 -12.92 -8.41
C ASN A 35 2.82 -14.42 -8.16
N PRO A 36 3.66 -15.34 -8.68
CA PRO A 36 3.44 -16.79 -8.57
C PRO A 36 3.59 -17.36 -7.15
N LYS A 37 3.93 -16.51 -6.17
CA LYS A 37 4.02 -16.88 -4.75
C LYS A 37 2.92 -16.23 -3.91
N ALA A 38 1.95 -15.55 -4.51
CA ALA A 38 0.90 -14.85 -3.77
C ALA A 38 -0.14 -15.83 -3.22
N GLY A 39 -0.61 -15.53 -2.00
CA GLY A 39 -1.73 -16.22 -1.37
C GLY A 39 -1.37 -17.59 -0.75
N ASP A 40 -2.38 -18.45 -0.67
CA ASP A 40 -2.28 -19.83 -0.19
C ASP A 40 -2.57 -20.82 -1.33
N GLU A 41 -2.45 -22.12 -1.05
CA GLU A 41 -2.88 -23.18 -1.95
C GLU A 41 -4.33 -22.97 -2.41
N GLY A 42 -4.55 -22.96 -3.73
CA GLY A 42 -5.86 -22.80 -4.36
C GLY A 42 -6.18 -21.39 -4.89
N GLN A 43 -5.26 -20.42 -4.76
CA GLN A 43 -5.35 -19.20 -5.56
C GLN A 43 -5.11 -19.51 -7.05
N PRO A 44 -5.79 -18.80 -7.97
CA PRO A 44 -5.57 -18.99 -9.40
C PRO A 44 -4.15 -18.55 -9.76
N ASP A 45 -3.51 -19.32 -10.63
CA ASP A 45 -2.21 -18.95 -11.16
C ASP A 45 -2.34 -17.97 -12.35
N GLY A 46 -1.21 -17.68 -13.01
CA GLY A 46 -1.21 -16.74 -14.13
C GLY A 46 -2.02 -17.23 -15.34
N GLU A 47 -2.03 -18.53 -15.61
CA GLU A 47 -2.78 -19.12 -16.72
C GLU A 47 -4.28 -19.14 -16.41
N ASP A 48 -4.67 -19.52 -15.19
CA ASP A 48 -6.06 -19.45 -14.74
C ASP A 48 -6.61 -18.03 -14.92
N LEU A 49 -5.84 -17.01 -14.51
CA LEU A 49 -6.22 -15.62 -14.65
C LEU A 49 -6.29 -15.16 -16.12
N LEU A 50 -5.36 -15.60 -16.97
CA LEU A 50 -5.42 -15.33 -18.41
C LEU A 50 -6.68 -15.92 -19.04
N GLU A 51 -7.05 -17.15 -18.67
CA GLU A 51 -8.29 -17.78 -19.13
C GLU A 51 -9.51 -16.98 -18.70
N LEU A 52 -9.57 -16.53 -17.45
CA LEU A 52 -10.66 -15.69 -16.95
C LEU A 52 -10.76 -14.35 -17.71
N ILE A 53 -9.63 -13.70 -17.98
CA ILE A 53 -9.58 -12.43 -18.73
C ILE A 53 -10.05 -12.63 -20.18
N ARG A 54 -9.61 -13.71 -20.83
CA ARG A 54 -10.04 -14.06 -22.20
C ARG A 54 -11.52 -14.44 -22.26
N ALA A 55 -12.01 -15.18 -21.27
CA ALA A 55 -13.42 -15.55 -21.16
C ALA A 55 -14.33 -14.33 -20.97
N ALA A 56 -13.84 -13.27 -20.34
CA ALA A 56 -14.53 -11.98 -20.23
C ALA A 56 -14.48 -11.12 -21.52
N GLY A 57 -13.84 -11.62 -22.59
CA GLY A 57 -13.77 -10.94 -23.89
C GLY A 57 -12.63 -9.92 -24.02
N HIS A 58 -11.57 -10.06 -23.23
CA HIS A 58 -10.38 -9.22 -23.30
C HIS A 58 -9.18 -9.98 -23.91
N GLU A 59 -8.25 -9.25 -24.52
CA GLU A 59 -6.95 -9.78 -24.93
C GLU A 59 -5.99 -9.69 -23.75
N ALA A 60 -5.14 -10.70 -23.53
CA ALA A 60 -4.25 -10.69 -22.37
C ALA A 60 -2.89 -11.35 -22.59
N THR A 61 -1.85 -10.67 -22.11
CA THR A 61 -0.46 -11.13 -21.95
C THR A 61 -0.15 -11.23 -20.46
N ALA A 62 0.66 -12.21 -20.04
CA ALA A 62 1.05 -12.37 -18.64
C ALA A 62 2.56 -12.19 -18.47
N HIS A 63 2.92 -11.49 -17.40
CA HIS A 63 4.29 -11.25 -16.96
C HIS A 63 4.42 -11.63 -15.49
N SER A 64 5.52 -12.28 -15.14
CA SER A 64 5.81 -12.59 -13.74
C SER A 64 6.33 -11.34 -13.03
N SER A 65 5.85 -11.09 -11.81
CA SER A 65 6.27 -9.96 -10.98
C SER A 65 7.75 -10.03 -10.52
N LYS A 66 8.47 -11.09 -10.90
CA LYS A 66 9.90 -11.28 -10.62
C LYS A 66 10.79 -10.86 -11.78
N ASP A 67 10.21 -10.66 -12.95
CA ASP A 67 10.94 -10.33 -14.17
C ASP A 67 10.90 -8.80 -14.40
N ASP A 68 11.76 -8.31 -15.29
CA ASP A 68 11.67 -6.92 -15.76
C ASP A 68 10.60 -6.81 -16.84
N TYR A 69 9.39 -6.44 -16.41
CA TYR A 69 8.22 -6.30 -17.29
C TYR A 69 8.05 -4.88 -17.84
N LEU A 70 8.87 -3.90 -17.43
CA LEU A 70 8.69 -2.51 -17.88
C LEU A 70 8.89 -2.38 -19.40
N ALA A 71 9.97 -2.97 -19.93
CA ALA A 71 10.23 -2.93 -21.37
C ALA A 71 9.08 -3.56 -22.17
N ALA A 72 8.54 -4.69 -21.70
CA ALA A 72 7.42 -5.36 -22.33
C ALA A 72 6.13 -4.51 -22.26
N LEU A 73 5.81 -3.93 -21.10
CA LEU A 73 4.65 -3.03 -20.95
C LEU A 73 4.72 -1.83 -21.91
N LEU A 74 5.90 -1.26 -22.10
CA LEU A 74 6.11 -0.14 -23.03
C LEU A 74 5.91 -0.54 -24.49
N GLU A 75 6.32 -1.75 -24.86
CA GLU A 75 6.16 -2.29 -26.22
C GLU A 75 4.71 -2.69 -26.51
N GLU A 76 4.04 -3.33 -25.55
CA GLU A 76 2.65 -3.78 -25.67
C GLU A 76 1.64 -2.62 -25.71
N ALA A 77 1.96 -1.52 -25.01
CA ALA A 77 1.09 -0.36 -24.82
C ALA A 77 -0.36 -0.77 -24.46
N PRO A 78 -0.56 -1.47 -23.32
CA PRO A 78 -1.85 -2.04 -22.95
C PRO A 78 -2.88 -0.97 -22.62
N ASP A 79 -4.16 -1.33 -22.72
CA ASP A 79 -5.28 -0.49 -22.30
C ASP A 79 -5.50 -0.55 -20.78
N LEU A 80 -5.04 -1.63 -20.13
CA LEU A 80 -5.16 -1.89 -18.70
C LEU A 80 -3.97 -2.73 -18.19
N VAL A 81 -3.44 -2.40 -17.01
CA VAL A 81 -2.51 -3.30 -16.29
C VAL A 81 -3.24 -3.96 -15.13
N ALA A 82 -3.44 -5.28 -15.21
CA ALA A 82 -4.00 -6.07 -14.13
C ALA A 82 -2.88 -6.59 -13.22
N ILE A 83 -3.05 -6.51 -11.90
CA ILE A 83 -2.02 -6.86 -10.92
C ILE A 83 -2.56 -7.94 -9.99
N ALA A 84 -2.14 -9.18 -10.21
CA ALA A 84 -2.51 -10.32 -9.38
C ALA A 84 -1.44 -10.58 -8.32
N GLY A 85 -1.72 -10.14 -7.10
CA GLY A 85 -0.82 -10.32 -5.97
C GLY A 85 -1.34 -9.70 -4.67
N GLY A 86 -0.44 -9.55 -3.71
CA GLY A 86 -0.68 -8.75 -2.50
C GLY A 86 -0.13 -7.33 -2.61
N ASP A 87 -0.20 -6.59 -1.51
CA ASP A 87 0.14 -5.16 -1.45
C ASP A 87 1.55 -4.86 -1.99
N GLY A 88 2.56 -5.64 -1.61
CA GLY A 88 3.92 -5.47 -2.14
C GLY A 88 4.07 -5.72 -3.66
N THR A 89 3.17 -6.47 -4.29
CA THR A 89 3.14 -6.62 -5.77
C THR A 89 2.50 -5.40 -6.39
N VAL A 90 1.39 -4.92 -5.82
CA VAL A 90 0.71 -3.69 -6.24
C VAL A 90 1.65 -2.48 -6.12
N ALA A 91 2.34 -2.33 -4.99
CA ALA A 91 3.30 -1.25 -4.75
C ALA A 91 4.42 -1.20 -5.79
N LYS A 92 4.97 -2.36 -6.19
CA LYS A 92 6.01 -2.43 -7.24
C LYS A 92 5.50 -1.93 -8.58
N VAL A 93 4.30 -2.39 -8.99
CA VAL A 93 3.72 -1.97 -10.26
C VAL A 93 3.35 -0.49 -10.23
N VAL A 94 2.72 -0.01 -9.16
CA VAL A 94 2.35 1.41 -9.00
C VAL A 94 3.55 2.33 -9.11
N LYS A 95 4.69 1.99 -8.48
CA LYS A 95 5.92 2.79 -8.59
C LYS A 95 6.44 2.90 -10.03
N ILE A 96 6.30 1.85 -10.83
CA ILE A 96 6.68 1.84 -12.26
C ILE A 96 5.67 2.61 -13.12
N MET A 97 4.40 2.59 -12.71
CA MET A 97 3.28 3.19 -13.43
C MET A 97 3.00 4.64 -13.02
N LEU A 98 3.71 5.16 -12.03
CA LEU A 98 3.56 6.53 -11.56
C LEU A 98 3.77 7.53 -12.72
N GLY A 99 2.82 8.45 -12.88
CA GLY A 99 2.84 9.43 -13.96
C GLY A 99 2.45 8.90 -15.34
N ARG A 100 1.90 7.68 -15.43
CA ARG A 100 1.37 7.10 -16.68
C ARG A 100 -0.15 7.08 -16.65
N ASP A 101 -0.75 7.30 -17.82
CA ASP A 101 -2.21 7.37 -18.00
C ASP A 101 -2.87 6.00 -18.25
N ILE A 102 -2.17 4.90 -17.97
CA ILE A 102 -2.72 3.54 -18.11
C ILE A 102 -3.36 3.15 -16.76
N PRO A 103 -4.67 2.82 -16.73
CA PRO A 103 -5.33 2.41 -15.50
C PRO A 103 -4.79 1.07 -15.00
N LEU A 104 -4.97 0.84 -13.70
CA LEU A 104 -4.57 -0.36 -12.98
C LEU A 104 -5.80 -1.10 -12.47
N ALA A 105 -5.76 -2.43 -12.47
CA ALA A 105 -6.76 -3.27 -11.79
C ALA A 105 -6.06 -4.21 -10.81
N ALA A 106 -6.32 -4.06 -9.50
CA ALA A 106 -5.76 -4.98 -8.52
C ALA A 106 -6.64 -6.23 -8.38
N LEU A 107 -6.03 -7.41 -8.54
CA LEU A 107 -6.63 -8.72 -8.33
C LEU A 107 -6.09 -9.28 -6.99
N PRO A 108 -6.89 -9.21 -5.90
CA PRO A 108 -6.43 -9.37 -4.52
C PRO A 108 -6.22 -10.83 -4.12
N ILE A 109 -5.17 -11.46 -4.64
CA ILE A 109 -4.81 -12.86 -4.33
C ILE A 109 -3.74 -12.99 -3.24
N GLY A 110 -3.31 -11.89 -2.63
CA GLY A 110 -2.33 -11.87 -1.54
C GLY A 110 -2.91 -12.09 -0.13
N THR A 111 -2.08 -11.84 0.88
CA THR A 111 -2.40 -12.10 2.29
C THR A 111 -3.28 -11.01 2.94
N ALA A 112 -2.84 -9.75 2.91
CA ALA A 112 -3.57 -8.64 3.54
C ALA A 112 -4.52 -7.98 2.54
N ASN A 113 -3.97 -7.55 1.40
CA ASN A 113 -4.65 -6.85 0.32
C ASN A 113 -5.27 -5.53 0.82
N ASN A 114 -4.55 -4.80 1.67
CA ASN A 114 -4.96 -3.54 2.26
C ASN A 114 -5.32 -2.48 1.21
N ILE A 115 -4.57 -2.42 0.10
CA ILE A 115 -4.84 -1.49 -1.01
C ILE A 115 -6.18 -1.85 -1.66
N SER A 116 -6.39 -3.13 -1.99
CA SER A 116 -7.66 -3.60 -2.55
C SER A 116 -8.84 -3.47 -1.57
N ARG A 117 -8.60 -3.59 -0.26
CA ARG A 117 -9.63 -3.35 0.78
C ARG A 117 -10.00 -1.89 0.85
N THR A 118 -9.02 -1.00 0.76
CA THR A 118 -9.22 0.45 0.73
C THR A 118 -10.03 0.86 -0.50
N LEU A 119 -9.70 0.29 -1.66
CA LEU A 119 -10.43 0.47 -2.92
C LEU A 119 -11.80 -0.22 -2.97
N GLY A 120 -12.18 -0.97 -1.93
CA GLY A 120 -13.49 -1.65 -1.86
C GLY A 120 -13.65 -2.87 -2.78
N ILE A 121 -12.55 -3.41 -3.33
CA ILE A 121 -12.57 -4.51 -4.30
C ILE A 121 -12.11 -5.87 -3.73
N ALA A 122 -11.53 -5.88 -2.52
CA ALA A 122 -10.96 -7.09 -1.91
C ALA A 122 -11.93 -8.28 -1.75
N ASP A 123 -13.22 -8.00 -1.54
CA ASP A 123 -14.24 -9.04 -1.30
C ASP A 123 -15.10 -9.33 -2.55
N ILE A 124 -14.74 -8.77 -3.71
CA ILE A 124 -15.40 -9.04 -5.00
C ILE A 124 -14.72 -10.24 -5.67
N ALA A 125 -15.50 -11.24 -6.07
CA ALA A 125 -14.97 -12.41 -6.80
C ALA A 125 -14.21 -11.97 -8.07
N LEU A 126 -13.04 -12.57 -8.33
CA LEU A 126 -12.13 -12.17 -9.40
C LEU A 126 -12.83 -12.16 -10.76
N GLU A 127 -13.65 -13.17 -11.04
CA GLU A 127 -14.42 -13.26 -12.27
C GLU A 127 -15.35 -12.05 -12.41
N LYS A 128 -16.02 -11.65 -11.33
CA LYS A 128 -16.90 -10.47 -11.34
C LYS A 128 -16.11 -9.18 -11.52
N GLN A 129 -14.89 -9.09 -10.99
CA GLN A 129 -14.02 -7.93 -11.21
C GLN A 129 -13.65 -7.83 -12.69
N ILE A 130 -13.11 -8.92 -13.24
CA ILE A 130 -12.60 -9.02 -14.61
C ILE A 130 -13.72 -8.71 -15.62
N HIS A 131 -14.91 -9.30 -15.46
CA HIS A 131 -16.06 -9.00 -16.33
C HIS A 131 -16.54 -7.54 -16.24
N GLY A 132 -16.25 -6.86 -15.13
CA GLY A 132 -16.73 -5.51 -14.87
C GLY A 132 -15.85 -4.40 -15.43
N TRP A 133 -14.58 -4.68 -15.73
CA TRP A 133 -13.58 -3.64 -15.98
C TRP A 133 -13.95 -2.62 -17.06
N SER A 134 -14.60 -3.03 -18.15
CA SER A 134 -15.04 -2.13 -19.23
C SER A 134 -16.14 -1.14 -18.82
N ALA A 135 -16.81 -1.39 -17.69
CA ALA A 135 -17.88 -0.57 -17.15
C ALA A 135 -17.53 0.10 -15.81
N TRP A 136 -16.35 -0.20 -15.25
CA TRP A 136 -15.89 0.32 -13.97
C TRP A 136 -15.35 1.75 -14.11
N HIS A 137 -15.29 2.45 -12.98
CA HIS A 137 -14.76 3.81 -12.93
C HIS A 137 -13.28 3.80 -12.61
N SER A 138 -12.54 4.78 -13.12
CA SER A 138 -11.18 5.06 -12.68
C SER A 138 -11.21 6.02 -11.50
N VAL A 139 -10.54 5.66 -10.41
CA VAL A 139 -10.32 6.52 -9.25
C VAL A 139 -8.83 6.83 -9.11
N ALA A 140 -8.52 8.05 -8.72
CA ALA A 140 -7.14 8.45 -8.46
C ALA A 140 -6.60 7.75 -7.21
N PHE A 141 -5.32 7.42 -7.25
CA PHE A 141 -4.56 6.96 -6.09
C PHE A 141 -3.25 7.74 -6.05
N ASN A 142 -3.16 8.69 -5.12
CA ASN A 142 -1.95 9.43 -4.83
C ASN A 142 -0.94 8.51 -4.13
N VAL A 143 0.33 8.64 -4.52
CA VAL A 143 1.42 7.86 -3.92
C VAL A 143 2.11 8.71 -2.88
N GLY A 144 2.34 8.15 -1.69
CA GLY A 144 3.11 8.81 -0.65
C GLY A 144 4.59 8.87 -0.98
N LEU A 145 5.25 9.95 -0.58
CA LEU A 145 6.69 10.17 -0.70
C LEU A 145 7.24 10.63 0.64
N ALA A 146 8.17 9.83 1.18
CA ALA A 146 8.92 10.17 2.38
C ALA A 146 10.39 10.44 2.02
N ARG A 147 10.91 11.59 2.46
CA ARG A 147 12.31 12.00 2.28
C ARG A 147 13.02 12.12 3.62
N GLY A 148 14.25 11.65 3.68
CA GLY A 148 15.06 11.67 4.89
C GLY A 148 16.50 11.26 4.62
N PRO A 149 17.26 10.86 5.65
CA PRO A 149 18.68 10.49 5.49
C PRO A 149 18.93 9.32 4.53
N TRP A 150 17.95 8.46 4.29
CA TRP A 150 18.00 7.37 3.32
C TRP A 150 17.81 7.82 1.86
N GLY A 151 17.47 9.09 1.63
CA GLY A 151 17.06 9.61 0.34
C GLY A 151 15.55 9.77 0.27
N ALA A 152 14.90 9.02 -0.64
CA ALA A 152 13.46 9.10 -0.87
C ALA A 152 12.85 7.69 -1.00
N SER A 153 11.68 7.50 -0.39
CA SER A 153 10.93 6.25 -0.44
C SER A 153 9.46 6.54 -0.75
N HIS A 154 8.94 5.87 -1.79
CA HIS A 154 7.51 5.85 -2.06
C HIS A 154 6.80 4.81 -1.19
N PHE A 155 5.64 5.18 -0.68
CA PHE A 155 4.74 4.29 0.08
C PHE A 155 3.32 4.37 -0.49
N LEU A 156 2.57 3.28 -0.40
CA LEU A 156 1.16 3.25 -0.81
C LEU A 156 0.23 3.21 0.39
N GLU A 157 0.60 2.47 1.43
CA GLU A 157 -0.21 2.29 2.63
C GLU A 157 0.06 3.38 3.66
N ALA A 158 1.28 3.38 4.21
CA ALA A 158 1.65 4.30 5.27
C ALA A 158 3.18 4.44 5.42
N VAL A 159 3.58 5.55 6.04
CA VAL A 159 4.89 5.70 6.68
C VAL A 159 4.70 6.08 8.13
N GLY A 160 5.45 5.44 9.02
CA GLY A 160 5.23 5.62 10.44
C GLY A 160 6.40 5.20 11.32
N ALA A 161 6.27 5.54 12.60
CA ALA A 161 7.27 5.31 13.63
C ALA A 161 6.61 4.82 14.92
N GLY A 162 7.40 4.15 15.76
CA GLY A 162 6.95 3.61 17.04
C GLY A 162 6.60 2.13 16.94
N LEU A 163 5.46 1.73 17.51
CA LEU A 163 5.10 0.33 17.70
C LEU A 163 5.13 -0.46 16.39
N LEU A 164 4.56 0.06 15.29
CA LEU A 164 4.50 -0.68 14.03
C LEU A 164 5.88 -0.90 13.42
N ALA A 165 6.67 0.17 13.25
CA ALA A 165 8.06 0.08 12.78
C ALA A 165 8.90 -0.89 13.61
N TRP A 166 8.80 -0.80 14.95
CA TRP A 166 9.49 -1.71 15.87
C TRP A 166 8.97 -3.16 15.80
N SER A 167 7.74 -3.33 15.33
CA SER A 167 7.06 -4.62 15.31
C SER A 167 7.26 -5.42 14.03
N ILE A 168 7.66 -4.77 12.94
CA ILE A 168 7.93 -5.46 11.68
C ILE A 168 9.03 -6.51 11.94
N PRO A 169 8.75 -7.80 11.64
CA PRO A 169 9.69 -8.90 11.80
C PRO A 169 11.09 -8.61 11.27
N LYS A 170 12.10 -8.74 12.13
CA LYS A 170 13.43 -9.16 11.66
C LYS A 170 13.32 -10.62 11.20
N ALA A 171 14.26 -11.07 10.36
CA ALA A 171 14.18 -12.30 9.55
C ALA A 171 13.58 -13.57 10.23
N GLU A 172 13.75 -13.75 11.53
CA GLU A 172 13.23 -14.91 12.29
C GLU A 172 11.70 -14.98 12.39
N SER A 173 10.99 -13.86 12.67
CA SER A 173 9.51 -13.91 12.75
C SER A 173 8.86 -14.03 11.37
N SER A 174 9.55 -13.57 10.31
CA SER A 174 9.15 -13.79 8.92
C SER A 174 9.19 -15.28 8.55
N ALA A 175 10.14 -16.04 9.10
CA ALA A 175 10.23 -17.48 8.87
C ALA A 175 9.07 -18.26 9.52
N MET A 176 8.61 -17.86 10.71
CA MET A 176 7.43 -18.46 11.34
C MET A 176 6.14 -18.16 10.57
N LEU A 177 5.96 -16.89 10.17
CA LEU A 177 4.81 -16.49 9.36
C LEU A 177 4.75 -17.23 8.01
N ALA A 178 5.91 -17.50 7.40
CA ALA A 178 6.02 -18.24 6.15
C ALA A 178 5.63 -19.73 6.28
N GLN A 179 5.66 -20.30 7.49
CA GLN A 179 5.26 -21.70 7.74
C GLN A 179 3.75 -21.87 7.96
N ILE A 180 3.02 -20.77 8.19
CA ILE A 180 1.57 -20.83 8.27
C ILE A 180 1.06 -20.92 6.83
N ASP A 181 0.18 -21.86 6.52
CA ASP A 181 -0.33 -22.16 5.17
C ASP A 181 -1.73 -21.55 4.91
N ASN A 182 -2.18 -20.69 5.83
CA ASN A 182 -3.52 -20.11 5.83
C ASN A 182 -3.48 -18.60 6.14
N VAL A 183 -3.91 -17.77 5.19
CA VAL A 183 -3.94 -16.30 5.23
C VAL A 183 -4.66 -15.78 6.46
N PRO A 184 -5.91 -16.22 6.79
CA PRO A 184 -6.56 -15.81 8.03
C PRO A 184 -5.73 -16.06 9.30
N LYS A 185 -5.07 -17.23 9.39
CA LYS A 185 -4.19 -17.55 10.52
C LYS A 185 -2.92 -16.69 10.52
N LYS A 186 -2.30 -16.42 9.35
CA LYS A 186 -1.14 -15.52 9.22
C LYS A 186 -1.46 -14.14 9.77
N ILE A 187 -2.58 -13.56 9.33
CA ILE A 187 -3.05 -12.24 9.79
C ILE A 187 -3.31 -12.25 11.30
N ALA A 188 -4.03 -13.26 11.81
CA ALA A 188 -4.31 -13.36 13.25
C ALA A 188 -3.02 -13.48 14.08
N TYR A 189 -2.04 -14.25 13.61
CA TYR A 189 -0.75 -14.38 14.27
C TYR A 189 0.04 -13.07 14.27
N ALA A 190 0.12 -12.37 13.14
CA ALA A 190 0.79 -11.07 13.05
C ALA A 190 0.14 -10.02 13.97
N ARG A 191 -1.20 -9.95 14.01
CA ARG A 191 -1.93 -9.08 14.96
C ARG A 191 -1.66 -9.46 16.41
N LYS A 192 -1.59 -10.76 16.71
CA LYS A 192 -1.29 -11.24 18.05
C LYS A 192 0.11 -10.83 18.49
N MET A 193 1.09 -10.93 17.60
CA MET A 193 2.45 -10.48 17.84
C MET A 193 2.49 -8.97 18.12
N LEU A 194 1.76 -8.14 17.36
CA LEU A 194 1.60 -6.71 17.61
C LEU A 194 0.96 -6.43 18.98
N GLU A 195 -0.11 -7.17 19.32
CA GLU A 195 -0.80 -7.05 20.61
C GLU A 195 0.13 -7.37 21.78
N ASP A 196 0.95 -8.42 21.66
CA ASP A 196 1.88 -8.81 22.71
C ASP A 196 3.03 -7.79 22.86
N ARG A 197 3.54 -7.24 21.75
CA ARG A 197 4.52 -6.15 21.73
C ARG A 197 3.98 -4.86 22.36
N LEU A 198 2.71 -4.53 22.08
CA LEU A 198 2.01 -3.38 22.68
C LEU A 198 1.92 -3.46 24.21
N LYS A 199 2.07 -4.63 24.86
CA LYS A 199 1.95 -4.69 26.33
C LYS A 199 3.06 -3.93 27.06
N SER A 200 4.25 -3.88 26.46
CA SER A 200 5.46 -3.30 27.08
C SER A 200 6.09 -2.17 26.28
N PHE A 201 5.62 -1.91 25.06
CA PHE A 201 6.19 -0.86 24.22
C PHE A 201 5.92 0.53 24.84
N PRO A 202 6.95 1.33 25.18
CA PRO A 202 6.76 2.64 25.79
C PRO A 202 6.28 3.67 24.76
N ALA A 203 5.56 4.70 25.21
CA ALA A 203 5.38 5.88 24.39
C ALA A 203 6.73 6.56 24.12
N VAL A 204 6.91 7.06 22.90
CA VAL A 204 8.13 7.71 22.41
C VAL A 204 7.81 9.18 22.17
N ALA A 205 8.70 10.08 22.59
CA ALA A 205 8.58 11.50 22.31
C ALA A 205 8.89 11.78 20.83
N PHE A 206 7.95 12.43 20.15
CA PHE A 206 8.07 12.89 18.77
C PHE A 206 7.97 14.42 18.72
N THR A 207 8.90 15.05 18.02
CA THR A 207 8.74 16.43 17.56
C THR A 207 8.25 16.38 16.12
N ALA A 208 7.05 16.90 15.86
CA ALA A 208 6.44 16.82 14.54
C ALA A 208 5.50 17.99 14.25
N THR A 209 5.39 18.34 12.97
CA THR A 209 4.41 19.33 12.49
C THR A 209 3.62 18.79 11.32
N LEU A 210 2.34 19.13 11.25
CA LEU A 210 1.46 18.85 10.12
C LEU A 210 0.99 20.18 9.51
N ASP A 211 1.33 20.41 8.24
CA ASP A 211 1.07 21.68 7.55
C ASP A 211 1.54 22.90 8.37
N GLY A 212 2.71 22.77 9.01
CA GLY A 212 3.30 23.78 9.89
C GLY A 212 2.65 23.93 11.26
N LYS A 213 1.64 23.14 11.61
CA LYS A 213 1.04 23.12 12.96
C LYS A 213 1.70 22.05 13.81
N ASP A 214 2.05 22.41 15.04
CA ASP A 214 2.64 21.48 15.99
C ASP A 214 1.67 20.34 16.33
N ILE A 215 2.16 19.11 16.18
CA ILE A 215 1.50 17.87 16.60
C ILE A 215 2.48 17.01 17.42
N SER A 216 3.47 17.63 18.06
CA SER A 216 4.45 16.96 18.91
C SER A 216 3.78 16.33 20.14
N GLY A 217 4.34 15.22 20.60
CA GLY A 217 3.81 14.51 21.77
C GLY A 217 4.50 13.17 22.04
N GLU A 218 4.05 12.50 23.10
CA GLU A 218 4.49 11.14 23.41
C GLU A 218 3.48 10.13 22.88
N TYR A 219 3.91 9.33 21.90
CA TYR A 219 3.05 8.40 21.18
C TYR A 219 3.61 6.99 21.18
N LEU A 220 2.72 6.00 21.28
CA LEU A 220 2.98 4.60 20.98
C LEU A 220 3.26 4.40 19.49
N LEU A 221 2.59 5.18 18.64
CA LEU A 221 2.85 5.24 17.20
C LEU A 221 2.36 6.56 16.61
N ILE A 222 3.03 7.02 15.57
CA ILE A 222 2.64 8.09 14.66
C ILE A 222 2.70 7.55 13.23
N GLU A 223 1.59 7.62 12.52
CA GLU A 223 1.42 7.01 11.19
C GLU A 223 0.85 8.03 10.22
N ALA A 224 1.54 8.31 9.13
CA ALA A 224 0.98 9.00 7.98
C ALA A 224 0.34 7.96 7.04
N MET A 225 -0.98 7.82 7.15
CA MET A 225 -1.77 6.87 6.40
C MET A 225 -2.23 7.48 5.07
N ASN A 226 -2.04 6.73 3.99
CA ASN A 226 -2.61 7.00 2.67
C ASN A 226 -3.72 5.98 2.31
N THR A 227 -3.75 4.83 2.99
CA THR A 227 -4.84 3.84 2.93
C THR A 227 -5.55 3.69 4.25
N ARG A 228 -6.71 3.01 4.24
CA ARG A 228 -7.47 2.74 5.46
C ARG A 228 -6.78 1.77 6.42
N LEU A 229 -6.03 0.82 5.85
CA LEU A 229 -5.37 -0.26 6.57
C LEU A 229 -3.87 -0.26 6.31
N VAL A 230 -3.10 -0.71 7.29
CA VAL A 230 -1.66 -0.98 7.19
C VAL A 230 -1.31 -2.37 7.73
N GLY A 231 -0.30 -3.02 7.16
CA GLY A 231 0.27 -4.26 7.67
C GLY A 231 -0.76 -5.40 7.76
N PRO A 232 -0.94 -6.09 8.91
CA PRO A 232 -1.82 -7.26 9.00
C PRO A 232 -3.31 -6.88 9.14
N ASN A 233 -3.86 -6.22 8.12
CA ASN A 233 -5.23 -5.71 8.06
C ASN A 233 -5.57 -4.78 9.25
N LEU A 234 -4.63 -3.93 9.68
CA LEU A 234 -4.85 -3.01 10.80
C LEU A 234 -5.52 -1.73 10.29
N GLU A 235 -6.82 -1.57 10.54
CA GLU A 235 -7.57 -0.39 10.11
C GLU A 235 -7.39 0.77 11.10
N LEU A 236 -6.43 1.65 10.79
CA LEU A 236 -6.11 2.81 11.62
C LEU A 236 -6.83 4.09 11.17
N ALA A 237 -7.11 4.22 9.88
CA ALA A 237 -7.69 5.43 9.27
C ALA A 237 -8.92 5.06 8.41
N PRO A 238 -10.06 4.67 9.02
CA PRO A 238 -11.22 4.14 8.29
C PRO A 238 -11.82 5.09 7.25
N GLU A 239 -11.56 6.39 7.37
CA GLU A 239 -12.06 7.45 6.47
C GLU A 239 -11.01 7.87 5.41
N SER A 240 -9.85 7.20 5.37
CA SER A 240 -8.77 7.56 4.44
C SER A 240 -9.18 7.28 3.00
N ASP A 241 -8.95 8.27 2.13
CA ASP A 241 -9.21 8.23 0.70
C ASP A 241 -7.90 8.55 -0.05
N PRO A 242 -7.25 7.57 -0.69
CA PRO A 242 -5.99 7.79 -1.39
C PRO A 242 -6.14 8.73 -2.62
N GLY A 243 -7.35 9.08 -3.04
CA GLY A 243 -7.59 9.95 -4.19
C GLY A 243 -7.79 11.44 -3.84
N ASP A 244 -7.88 11.79 -2.56
CA ASP A 244 -8.28 13.16 -2.15
C ASP A 244 -7.10 14.13 -1.91
N GLY A 245 -5.87 13.63 -2.07
CA GLY A 245 -4.66 14.42 -1.92
C GLY A 245 -4.36 14.85 -0.49
N ILE A 246 -4.84 14.13 0.52
CA ILE A 246 -4.64 14.39 1.95
C ILE A 246 -4.15 13.11 2.64
N LEU A 247 -3.20 13.24 3.56
CA LEU A 247 -2.77 12.17 4.46
C LEU A 247 -3.57 12.20 5.76
N ASP A 248 -3.86 11.02 6.29
CA ASP A 248 -4.44 10.83 7.63
C ASP A 248 -3.33 10.49 8.63
N ILE A 249 -2.98 11.45 9.47
CA ILE A 249 -1.94 11.30 10.49
C ILE A 249 -2.56 10.75 11.78
N VAL A 250 -2.40 9.45 12.00
CA VAL A 250 -2.89 8.76 13.19
C VAL A 250 -1.83 8.81 14.29
N VAL A 251 -2.19 9.34 15.46
CA VAL A 251 -1.31 9.41 16.63
C VAL A 251 -1.96 8.68 17.81
N ILE A 252 -1.21 7.78 18.44
CA ILE A 252 -1.74 6.97 19.56
C ILE A 252 -0.95 7.30 20.82
N PRO A 253 -1.46 8.16 21.71
CA PRO A 253 -0.81 8.41 23.00
C PRO A 253 -0.94 7.20 23.94
N GLU A 254 -0.15 7.19 25.00
CA GLU A 254 -0.20 6.17 26.07
C GLU A 254 -1.63 5.92 26.59
N SER A 255 -2.41 6.99 26.74
CA SER A 255 -3.79 6.93 27.22
C SER A 255 -4.75 6.13 26.33
N LYS A 256 -4.34 5.83 25.09
CA LYS A 256 -5.09 5.05 24.09
C LYS A 256 -4.59 3.61 23.93
N ARG A 257 -3.64 3.15 24.75
CA ARG A 257 -3.07 1.79 24.69
C ARG A 257 -4.14 0.70 24.71
N ASP A 258 -5.09 0.77 25.63
CA ASP A 258 -6.14 -0.25 25.75
C ASP A 258 -7.12 -0.23 24.57
N GLU A 259 -7.41 0.94 24.00
CA GLU A 259 -8.24 1.06 22.79
C GLU A 259 -7.55 0.42 21.57
N LEU A 260 -6.24 0.65 21.41
CA LEU A 260 -5.43 0.02 20.38
C LEU A 260 -5.31 -1.50 20.61
N ARG A 261 -5.11 -1.95 21.86
CA ARG A 261 -5.07 -3.39 22.21
C ARG A 261 -6.38 -4.08 21.88
N ALA A 262 -7.52 -3.48 22.26
CA ALA A 262 -8.84 -3.95 21.89
C ALA A 262 -9.02 -3.96 20.36
N HIS A 263 -8.41 -3.00 19.65
CA HIS A 263 -8.39 -3.01 18.19
C HIS A 263 -7.62 -4.19 17.60
N LEU A 264 -6.41 -4.44 18.06
CA LEU A 264 -5.59 -5.57 17.59
C LEU A 264 -6.26 -6.92 17.86
N ALA A 265 -6.90 -7.07 19.02
CA ALA A 265 -7.60 -8.30 19.42
C ALA A 265 -8.92 -8.55 18.67
N ARG A 266 -9.46 -7.56 17.93
CA ARG A 266 -10.64 -7.78 17.08
C ARG A 266 -10.27 -8.73 15.94
N GLY A 267 -10.87 -9.92 15.94
CA GLY A 267 -10.93 -10.78 14.75
C GLY A 267 -12.03 -10.31 13.78
N LYS A 268 -12.30 -11.09 12.72
CA LYS A 268 -13.45 -10.85 11.81
C LYS A 268 -14.83 -10.88 12.51
N ALA A 269 -14.88 -11.33 13.76
CA ALA A 269 -16.09 -11.43 14.57
C ALA A 269 -16.48 -10.07 15.18
N GLY A 270 -16.98 -9.17 14.35
CA GLY A 270 -17.67 -7.97 14.83
C GLY A 270 -17.84 -6.91 13.76
N ARG A 271 -19.08 -6.71 13.30
CA ARG A 271 -19.56 -5.52 12.57
C ARG A 271 -19.57 -4.25 13.46
N GLN A 272 -18.64 -4.15 14.39
CA GLN A 272 -18.45 -2.94 15.19
C GLN A 272 -17.44 -2.08 14.47
N HIS A 273 -17.77 -0.80 14.26
CA HIS A 273 -16.85 0.14 13.64
C HIS A 273 -15.51 0.15 14.39
N PRO A 274 -14.37 0.30 13.68
CA PRO A 274 -13.09 0.52 14.33
C PRO A 274 -13.18 1.71 15.30
N PRO A 275 -12.36 1.71 16.37
CA PRO A 275 -12.37 2.83 17.31
C PRO A 275 -11.93 4.07 16.54
N LYS A 276 -12.55 5.22 16.83
CA LYS A 276 -12.08 6.49 16.28
C LYS A 276 -10.80 6.89 17.01
N LEU A 277 -9.67 6.53 16.43
CA LEU A 277 -8.35 6.91 16.94
C LEU A 277 -8.11 8.41 16.68
N PRO A 278 -7.24 9.08 17.45
CA PRO A 278 -6.87 10.46 17.16
C PRO A 278 -6.20 10.55 15.79
N THR A 279 -6.85 11.28 14.87
CA THR A 279 -6.40 11.44 13.48
C THR A 279 -6.42 12.92 13.13
N HIS A 280 -5.32 13.39 12.55
CA HIS A 280 -5.19 14.70 11.95
C HIS A 280 -5.14 14.56 10.44
N ARG A 281 -5.66 15.53 9.69
CA ARG A 281 -5.66 15.51 8.22
C ARG A 281 -4.82 16.67 7.71
N GLY A 282 -3.89 16.40 6.79
CA GLY A 282 -2.99 17.40 6.23
C GLY A 282 -2.20 16.89 5.02
N ARG A 283 -1.33 17.73 4.45
CA ARG A 283 -0.61 17.44 3.19
C ARG A 283 0.89 17.21 3.39
N GLU A 284 1.46 17.80 4.43
CA GLU A 284 2.88 17.73 4.74
C GLU A 284 3.09 17.43 6.21
N LEU A 285 3.58 16.22 6.50
CA LEU A 285 4.05 15.83 7.82
C LEU A 285 5.58 15.96 7.87
N VAL A 286 6.08 16.71 8.85
CA VAL A 286 7.52 16.83 9.12
C VAL A 286 7.81 16.27 10.50
N ILE A 287 8.78 15.36 10.62
CA ILE A 287 9.20 14.75 11.88
C ILE A 287 10.67 15.07 12.12
N GLU A 288 11.03 15.54 13.32
CA GLU A 288 12.42 15.53 13.76
C GLU A 288 12.74 14.13 14.29
N TRP A 289 13.67 13.47 13.62
CA TRP A 289 14.02 12.09 13.80
C TRP A 289 15.35 11.94 14.50
N SER A 290 15.37 11.08 15.52
CA SER A 290 16.49 10.93 16.46
C SER A 290 17.02 9.50 16.59
N GLY A 291 16.78 8.63 15.59
CA GLY A 291 17.35 7.27 15.58
C GLY A 291 16.34 6.12 15.67
N CYS A 292 15.04 6.39 15.79
CA CYS A 292 14.04 5.32 15.89
C CYS A 292 13.79 4.63 14.54
N ASP A 293 13.29 3.39 14.56
CA ASP A 293 12.85 2.74 13.33
C ASP A 293 11.62 3.44 12.76
N LEU A 294 11.64 3.59 11.44
CA LEU A 294 10.53 3.97 10.57
C LEU A 294 10.16 2.77 9.72
N HIS A 295 8.90 2.69 9.30
CA HIS A 295 8.51 1.82 8.21
C HIS A 295 7.94 2.62 7.03
N PHE A 296 8.10 2.09 5.82
CA PHE A 296 7.47 2.53 4.59
C PHE A 296 6.77 1.32 3.99
N ASP A 297 5.46 1.25 4.11
CA ASP A 297 4.71 0.00 3.90
C ASP A 297 5.33 -1.13 4.76
N ASP A 298 5.88 -2.18 4.12
CA ASP A 298 6.52 -3.33 4.77
C ASP A 298 8.04 -3.15 4.97
N ASP A 299 8.66 -2.13 4.40
CA ASP A 299 10.10 -1.88 4.49
C ASP A 299 10.45 -1.10 5.77
N VAL A 300 11.59 -1.38 6.39
CA VAL A 300 12.04 -0.71 7.63
C VAL A 300 13.37 -0.01 7.42
N TRP A 301 13.50 1.18 8.00
CA TRP A 301 14.75 1.92 8.09
C TRP A 301 14.90 2.58 9.47
N PRO A 302 16.11 2.64 10.06
CA PRO A 302 17.36 2.06 9.58
C PRO A 302 17.46 0.55 9.81
N GLY A 303 16.59 -0.03 10.67
CA GLY A 303 16.68 -1.43 11.06
C GLY A 303 18.01 -1.69 11.79
N ASP A 304 18.84 -2.58 11.23
CA ASP A 304 20.16 -2.90 11.80
C ASP A 304 21.29 -1.99 11.29
N GLN A 305 20.99 -0.98 10.46
CA GLN A 305 22.01 -0.08 9.93
C GLN A 305 22.45 0.95 10.99
N PRO A 306 23.76 1.22 11.13
CA PRO A 306 24.24 2.27 12.03
C PRO A 306 23.80 3.64 11.51
N VAL A 307 23.28 4.48 12.40
CA VAL A 307 22.92 5.87 12.05
C VAL A 307 23.66 6.86 12.92
N ALA A 308 23.96 8.02 12.31
CA ALA A 308 24.64 9.13 12.99
C ALA A 308 23.78 9.67 14.15
N SER A 309 24.43 10.14 15.21
CA SER A 309 23.80 10.58 16.47
C SER A 309 23.09 11.94 16.40
N GLU A 310 22.93 12.51 15.21
CA GLU A 310 22.34 13.85 15.04
C GLU A 310 20.87 13.75 14.66
N SER A 311 20.06 14.66 15.19
CA SER A 311 18.66 14.81 14.75
C SER A 311 18.62 15.16 13.26
N LYS A 312 17.72 14.52 12.52
CA LYS A 312 17.49 14.76 11.09
C LYS A 312 16.02 15.03 10.85
N THR A 313 15.70 15.70 9.76
CA THR A 313 14.31 15.97 9.37
C THR A 313 13.83 14.90 8.41
N ILE A 314 12.62 14.39 8.66
CA ILE A 314 11.85 13.57 7.72
C ILE A 314 10.72 14.42 7.20
N ASP A 315 10.56 14.43 5.88
CA ASP A 315 9.47 15.10 5.17
C ASP A 315 8.58 14.05 4.51
N VAL A 316 7.29 14.08 4.78
CA VAL A 316 6.29 13.15 4.25
C VAL A 316 5.20 13.93 3.54
N LYS A 317 5.01 13.63 2.26
CA LYS A 317 4.03 14.26 1.38
C LYS A 317 3.39 13.22 0.45
N LEU A 318 2.44 13.66 -0.37
CA LEU A 318 2.00 12.93 -1.54
C LEU A 318 2.74 13.43 -2.79
N GLU A 319 2.99 12.53 -3.73
CA GLU A 319 3.46 12.86 -5.07
C GLU A 319 2.45 13.74 -5.81
N GLU A 320 2.96 14.62 -6.68
CA GLU A 320 2.09 15.43 -7.57
C GLU A 320 1.34 14.55 -8.58
N GLN A 321 1.98 13.44 -8.98
CA GLN A 321 1.42 12.47 -9.89
C GLN A 321 0.66 11.39 -9.12
N SER A 322 -0.46 10.94 -9.68
CA SER A 322 -1.24 9.80 -9.19
C SER A 322 -1.26 8.68 -10.22
N VAL A 323 -1.59 7.47 -9.80
CA VAL A 323 -2.06 6.42 -10.71
C VAL A 323 -3.59 6.35 -10.69
N GLN A 324 -4.17 5.62 -11.63
CA GLN A 324 -5.62 5.40 -11.69
C GLN A 324 -5.93 3.92 -11.43
N PHE A 325 -6.84 3.62 -10.51
CA PHE A 325 -7.34 2.26 -10.28
C PHE A 325 -8.77 2.10 -10.79
N LEU A 326 -9.08 0.95 -11.38
CA LEU A 326 -10.46 0.58 -11.69
C LEU A 326 -11.17 0.10 -10.42
N THR A 327 -12.32 0.71 -10.13
CA THR A 327 -13.23 0.30 -9.05
C THR A 327 -14.66 0.18 -9.56
N PRO A 328 -15.49 -0.66 -8.92
CA PRO A 328 -16.91 -0.71 -9.20
C PRO A 328 -17.58 0.69 -9.08
N PRO A 329 -18.69 0.91 -9.80
CA PRO A 329 -19.40 2.17 -9.80
C PRO A 329 -20.10 2.53 -8.49
#